data_AF-A0A523RSV5-F1
#
_entry.id   AF-A0A523RSV5-F1
#
_cell.length_a   1.000
_cell.length_b   1.000
_cell.length_c   1.000
_cell.angle_alpha   90.00
_cell.angle_beta   90.00
_cell.angle_gamma   90.00
#
_symmetry.space_group_name_H-M   'P 1'
#
loop_
_entity.id
_entity.type
_entity.pdbx_description
1 polymer ?
#
loop_
_entity_poly.entity_id
_entity_poly.type
_entity_poly.pdbx_seq_one_letter_code
_entity_poly.pdbx_strand_id
1 'polypeptide(L)'
;MSSEDNQFSMTVWCTLIPPDEIGKLVKFEDDLRNVNQTYEDWLVSMRGKSFVGGDTGVLLDRIRMLMINIGISCGMNRDLAEEIHSILSTHLRKRALNYVSAMSENSPEDLATKETLSAFFTDLKFTRDIFPEEDIGKVTPEKVKTAKGSSKGMLGKFRRKELKIVDRENIAKKALLESSNVLKRLYMRLLSPDPWGEY
;
A
#
# COMPACT_ATOMS: atom_id res chain seq x y z
N MET A 1 -36.96 19.12 -12.47
CA MET A 1 -36.09 19.24 -11.29
C MET A 1 -36.58 18.22 -10.28
N SER A 2 -36.03 17.00 -10.35
CA SER A 2 -36.30 15.95 -9.38
C SER A 2 -35.27 16.10 -8.26
N SER A 3 -35.73 16.68 -7.16
CA SER A 3 -35.06 16.71 -5.87
C SER A 3 -35.03 15.30 -5.27
N GLU A 4 -34.15 14.46 -5.79
CA GLU A 4 -33.60 13.30 -5.08
C GLU A 4 -32.26 13.71 -4.47
N ASP A 5 -32.31 14.73 -3.61
CA ASP A 5 -31.19 15.04 -2.73
C ASP A 5 -31.12 13.92 -1.70
N ASN A 6 -30.28 12.91 -2.02
CA ASN A 6 -29.34 12.28 -1.11
C ASN A 6 -29.66 12.48 0.37
N GLN A 7 -30.71 11.82 0.85
CA GLN A 7 -30.89 11.58 2.26
C GLN A 7 -29.93 10.46 2.64
N PHE A 8 -28.62 10.74 2.60
CA PHE A 8 -27.71 10.01 3.43
C PHE A 8 -28.24 10.20 4.85
N SER A 9 -28.76 9.12 5.44
CA SER A 9 -28.76 8.90 6.89
C SER A 9 -27.45 9.49 7.44
N MET A 10 -27.41 9.95 8.70
CA MET A 10 -26.13 10.24 9.36
C MET A 10 -25.34 8.93 9.54
N THR A 11 -24.92 8.42 8.38
CA THR A 11 -24.40 7.11 8.05
C THR A 11 -23.04 7.14 8.68
N VAL A 12 -22.81 6.17 9.55
CA VAL A 12 -21.59 6.00 10.34
C VAL A 12 -20.37 6.41 9.52
N TRP A 13 -19.82 7.58 9.85
CA TRP A 13 -18.64 8.08 9.15
C TRP A 13 -17.43 7.29 9.64
N CYS A 14 -16.96 6.37 8.80
CA CYS A 14 -15.76 5.59 9.06
C CYS A 14 -14.64 6.08 8.13
N THR A 15 -13.71 6.87 8.67
CA THR A 15 -12.56 7.44 7.93
C THR A 15 -11.63 6.37 7.36
N LEU A 16 -11.67 5.15 7.91
CA LEU A 16 -10.95 4.00 7.37
C LEU A 16 -11.48 3.55 6.00
N ILE A 17 -12.77 3.76 5.71
CA ILE A 17 -13.36 3.38 4.42
C ILE A 17 -13.22 4.54 3.43
N PRO A 18 -12.60 4.34 2.25
CA PRO A 18 -12.56 5.35 1.21
C PRO A 18 -13.98 5.83 0.84
N PRO A 19 -14.22 7.14 0.69
CA PRO A 19 -15.57 7.67 0.44
C PRO A 19 -16.27 7.08 -0.78
N ASP A 20 -15.52 6.75 -1.84
CA ASP A 20 -16.00 6.12 -3.07
C ASP A 20 -16.43 4.66 -2.88
N GLU A 21 -16.05 4.03 -1.78
CA GLU A 21 -16.33 2.62 -1.45
C GLU A 21 -17.50 2.46 -0.47
N ILE A 22 -17.93 3.55 0.20
CA ILE A 22 -19.00 3.51 1.22
C ILE A 22 -20.30 2.90 0.66
N GLY A 23 -20.63 3.20 -0.60
CA GLY A 23 -21.82 2.67 -1.27
C GLY A 23 -21.91 1.13 -1.28
N LYS A 24 -20.76 0.43 -1.26
CA LYS A 24 -20.71 -1.04 -1.23
C LYS A 24 -21.06 -1.62 0.15
N LEU A 25 -20.93 -0.81 1.20
CA LEU A 25 -21.06 -1.23 2.59
C LEU A 25 -22.38 -0.79 3.24
N VAL A 26 -23.25 -0.05 2.51
CA VAL A 26 -24.53 0.46 3.04
C VAL A 26 -25.40 -0.64 3.64
N LYS A 27 -25.41 -1.83 3.05
CA LYS A 27 -26.14 -3.01 3.56
C LYS A 27 -25.63 -3.52 4.93
N PHE A 28 -24.53 -2.98 5.43
CA PHE A 28 -23.89 -3.36 6.69
C PHE A 28 -23.82 -2.19 7.69
N GLU A 29 -24.65 -1.15 7.53
CA GLU A 29 -24.59 0.11 8.30
C GLU A 29 -24.49 -0.10 9.82
N ASP A 30 -25.25 -1.06 10.38
CA ASP A 30 -25.26 -1.36 11.81
C ASP A 30 -23.90 -1.87 12.31
N ASP A 31 -23.22 -2.70 11.53
CA ASP A 31 -21.92 -3.28 11.86
C ASP A 31 -20.75 -2.31 11.62
N LEU A 32 -20.92 -1.32 10.72
CA LEU A 32 -19.90 -0.31 10.44
C LEU A 32 -19.56 0.55 11.66
N ARG A 33 -20.47 0.67 12.64
CA ARG A 33 -20.18 1.35 13.93
C ARG A 33 -19.04 0.67 14.67
N ASN A 34 -19.04 -0.66 14.69
CA ASN A 34 -18.01 -1.45 15.37
C ASN A 34 -16.67 -1.33 14.65
N VAL A 35 -16.70 -1.35 13.31
CA VAL A 35 -15.51 -1.12 12.46
C VAL A 35 -14.91 0.25 12.76
N ASN A 36 -15.74 1.30 12.80
CA ASN A 36 -15.27 2.65 13.08
C ASN A 36 -14.65 2.78 14.48
N GLN A 37 -15.33 2.28 15.51
CA GLN A 37 -14.79 2.31 16.88
C GLN A 37 -13.45 1.56 16.97
N THR A 38 -13.36 0.40 16.32
CA THR A 38 -12.12 -0.40 16.30
C THR A 38 -10.97 0.33 15.61
N TYR A 39 -11.27 1.07 14.55
CA TYR A 39 -10.27 1.89 13.89
C TYR A 39 -9.79 3.03 14.80
N GLU A 40 -10.71 3.74 15.46
CA GLU A 40 -10.36 4.79 16.42
C GLU A 40 -9.52 4.25 17.60
N ASP A 41 -9.86 3.07 18.12
CA ASP A 41 -9.07 2.41 19.17
C ASP A 41 -7.65 2.08 18.67
N TRP A 42 -7.52 1.61 17.42
CA TRP A 42 -6.23 1.39 16.78
C TRP A 42 -5.46 2.71 16.60
N LEU A 43 -6.11 3.80 16.16
CA LEU A 43 -5.49 5.13 16.05
C LEU A 43 -4.90 5.58 17.39
N VAL A 44 -5.68 5.46 18.47
CA VAL A 44 -5.24 5.81 19.84
C VAL A 44 -4.05 4.97 20.26
N SER A 45 -4.08 3.65 20.01
CA SER A 45 -2.97 2.73 20.31
C SER A 45 -1.69 3.06 19.52
N MET A 46 -1.84 3.58 18.31
CA MET A 46 -0.74 3.80 17.37
C MET A 46 -0.11 5.20 17.46
N ARG A 47 -0.84 6.24 17.86
CA ARG A 47 -0.34 7.64 17.95
C ARG A 47 0.85 7.82 18.90
N GLY A 48 1.02 6.93 19.89
CA GLY A 48 2.17 6.96 20.82
C GLY A 48 3.37 6.13 20.37
N LYS A 49 3.27 5.33 19.29
CA LYS A 49 4.34 4.42 18.89
C LYS A 49 5.28 5.10 17.87
N SER A 50 6.58 5.12 18.18
CA SER A 50 7.57 5.70 17.27
C SER A 50 7.56 5.02 15.89
N PHE A 51 7.73 5.85 14.86
CA PHE A 51 7.94 5.49 13.45
C PHE A 51 9.43 5.53 13.08
N VAL A 52 10.21 6.27 13.87
CA VAL A 52 11.64 6.48 13.66
C VAL A 52 12.36 5.19 14.03
N GLY A 53 13.07 4.61 13.07
CA GLY A 53 13.73 3.31 13.20
C GLY A 53 12.82 2.09 12.96
N GLY A 54 11.52 2.29 12.65
CA GLY A 54 10.65 1.17 12.25
C GLY A 54 11.11 0.58 10.92
N ASP A 55 11.49 -0.69 10.94
CA ASP A 55 11.77 -1.47 9.74
C ASP A 55 10.46 -1.89 9.03
N THR A 56 10.62 -2.48 7.85
CA THR A 56 9.52 -2.96 7.00
C THR A 56 8.62 -3.96 7.74
N GLY A 57 9.18 -4.85 8.55
CA GLY A 57 8.44 -5.88 9.28
C GLY A 57 7.55 -5.27 10.36
N VAL A 58 8.09 -4.37 11.17
CA VAL A 58 7.34 -3.67 12.23
C VAL A 58 6.17 -2.87 11.65
N LEU A 59 6.37 -2.19 10.52
CA LEU A 59 5.32 -1.38 9.90
C LEU A 59 4.22 -2.24 9.29
N LEU A 60 4.58 -3.36 8.64
CA LEU A 60 3.60 -4.33 8.14
C LEU A 60 2.80 -4.97 9.25
N ASP A 61 3.44 -5.31 10.37
CA ASP A 61 2.77 -5.88 11.54
C ASP A 61 1.72 -4.93 12.12
N ARG A 62 2.03 -3.63 12.22
CA ARG A 62 1.06 -2.62 12.69
C ARG A 62 -0.16 -2.49 11.77
N ILE A 63 0.05 -2.55 10.46
CA ILE A 63 -1.05 -2.55 9.48
C ILE A 63 -1.83 -3.87 9.57
N ARG A 64 -1.15 -5.00 9.73
CA ARG A 64 -1.79 -6.30 9.93
C ARG A 64 -2.63 -6.32 11.21
N MET A 65 -2.15 -5.75 12.31
CA MET A 65 -2.92 -5.61 13.56
C MET A 65 -4.23 -4.85 13.31
N LEU A 66 -4.21 -3.79 12.48
CA LEU A 66 -5.45 -3.12 12.06
C LEU A 66 -6.38 -4.10 11.34
N MET A 67 -5.88 -4.80 10.33
CA MET A 67 -6.68 -5.76 9.55
C MET A 67 -7.30 -6.84 10.45
N ILE A 68 -6.53 -7.37 11.41
CA ILE A 68 -7.00 -8.36 12.39
C ILE A 68 -8.10 -7.77 13.26
N ASN A 69 -7.87 -6.59 13.85
CA ASN A 69 -8.85 -5.94 14.71
C ASN A 69 -10.17 -5.69 13.98
N ILE A 70 -10.11 -5.22 12.72
CA ILE A 70 -11.30 -5.07 11.87
C ILE A 70 -11.99 -6.40 11.61
N GLY A 71 -11.23 -7.47 11.32
CA GLY A 71 -11.79 -8.80 11.14
C GLY A 71 -12.54 -9.29 12.40
N ILE A 72 -11.96 -9.04 13.58
CA ILE A 72 -12.59 -9.38 14.87
C ILE A 72 -13.84 -8.55 15.12
N SER A 73 -13.83 -7.25 14.79
CA SER A 73 -14.96 -6.36 15.06
C SER A 73 -16.18 -6.62 14.19
N CYS A 74 -15.97 -7.19 13.00
CA CYS A 74 -17.05 -7.70 12.15
C CYS A 74 -17.70 -8.97 12.74
N GLY A 75 -17.09 -9.61 13.73
CA GLY A 75 -17.66 -10.75 14.46
C GLY A 75 -18.04 -11.92 13.54
N MET A 76 -19.34 -12.20 13.47
CA MET A 76 -19.90 -13.25 12.59
C MET A 76 -20.19 -12.79 11.16
N ASN A 77 -20.11 -11.49 10.87
CA ASN A 77 -20.35 -10.94 9.53
C ASN A 77 -19.08 -11.08 8.66
N ARG A 78 -18.87 -12.30 8.18
CA ARG A 78 -17.73 -12.66 7.34
C ARG A 78 -17.68 -11.87 6.04
N ASP A 79 -18.84 -11.65 5.42
CA ASP A 79 -18.94 -10.92 4.16
C ASP A 79 -18.47 -9.46 4.32
N LEU A 80 -18.85 -8.81 5.42
CA LEU A 80 -18.36 -7.47 5.75
C LEU A 80 -16.84 -7.45 5.96
N ALA A 81 -16.31 -8.41 6.73
CA ALA A 81 -14.88 -8.50 6.99
C ALA A 81 -14.08 -8.67 5.69
N GLU A 82 -14.53 -9.57 4.81
CA GLU A 82 -13.89 -9.82 3.52
C GLU A 82 -13.96 -8.60 2.59
N GLU A 83 -15.11 -7.91 2.55
CA GLU A 83 -15.29 -6.70 1.73
C GLU A 83 -14.38 -5.56 2.22
N ILE A 84 -14.34 -5.28 3.53
CA ILE A 84 -13.46 -4.25 4.10
C ILE A 84 -11.99 -4.62 3.87
N HIS A 85 -11.60 -5.87 4.11
CA HIS A 85 -10.21 -6.31 3.87
C HIS A 85 -9.80 -6.16 2.41
N SER A 86 -10.71 -6.45 1.48
CA SER A 86 -10.52 -6.26 0.05
C SER A 86 -10.33 -4.78 -0.31
N ILE A 87 -11.22 -3.91 0.18
CA ILE A 87 -11.16 -2.45 -0.01
C ILE A 87 -9.82 -1.91 0.50
N LEU A 88 -9.49 -2.17 1.76
CA LEU A 88 -8.26 -1.65 2.39
C LEU A 88 -7.01 -2.16 1.68
N SER A 89 -6.94 -3.46 1.39
CA SER A 89 -5.78 -4.04 0.70
C SER A 89 -5.61 -3.44 -0.69
N THR A 90 -6.71 -3.19 -1.41
CA THR A 90 -6.67 -2.63 -2.76
C THR A 90 -6.19 -1.18 -2.74
N HIS A 91 -6.75 -0.34 -1.87
CA HIS A 91 -6.38 1.07 -1.78
C HIS A 91 -4.97 1.27 -1.22
N LEU A 92 -4.56 0.50 -0.20
CA LEU A 92 -3.19 0.52 0.31
C LEU A 92 -2.18 0.08 -0.76
N ARG A 93 -2.47 -0.99 -1.50
CA ARG A 93 -1.62 -1.45 -2.61
C ARG A 93 -1.50 -0.39 -3.70
N LYS A 94 -2.63 0.17 -4.15
CA LYS A 94 -2.64 1.23 -5.17
C LYS A 94 -1.76 2.41 -4.74
N ARG A 95 -1.88 2.84 -3.48
CA ARG A 95 -1.10 3.96 -2.94
C ARG A 95 0.38 3.62 -2.80
N ALA A 96 0.72 2.40 -2.36
CA ALA A 96 2.09 1.90 -2.31
C ALA A 96 2.74 1.96 -3.70
N LEU A 97 2.05 1.42 -4.71
CA LEU A 97 2.51 1.41 -6.09
C LEU A 97 2.63 2.83 -6.67
N ASN A 98 1.74 3.74 -6.29
CA ASN A 98 1.90 5.16 -6.67
C ASN A 98 3.19 5.75 -6.10
N TYR A 99 3.51 5.51 -4.82
CA TYR A 99 4.78 5.96 -4.25
C TYR A 99 6.00 5.35 -4.94
N VAL A 100 5.94 4.05 -5.25
CA VAL A 100 7.01 3.36 -6.00
C VAL A 100 7.15 3.92 -7.41
N SER A 101 6.04 4.21 -8.09
CA SER A 101 6.04 4.78 -9.46
C SER A 101 6.74 6.14 -9.54
N ALA A 102 6.74 6.91 -8.45
CA ALA A 102 7.40 8.20 -8.34
C ALA A 102 8.90 8.12 -7.98
N MET A 103 9.44 6.92 -7.71
CA MET A 103 10.86 6.73 -7.45
C MET A 103 11.72 6.94 -8.70
N SER A 104 12.98 7.34 -8.49
CA SER A 104 13.95 7.56 -9.56
C SER A 104 14.26 6.28 -10.34
N GLU A 105 14.65 6.47 -11.60
CA GLU A 105 15.15 5.42 -12.51
C GLU A 105 16.49 5.85 -13.12
N ASN A 106 17.26 6.63 -12.35
CA ASN A 106 18.47 7.31 -12.86
C ASN A 106 19.63 6.35 -13.08
N SER A 107 19.61 5.19 -12.41
CA SER A 107 20.60 4.14 -12.53
C SER A 107 19.94 2.78 -12.75
N PRO A 108 20.69 1.78 -13.26
CA PRO A 108 20.22 0.40 -13.31
C PRO A 108 19.81 -0.13 -11.93
N GLU A 109 20.51 0.28 -10.88
CA GLU A 109 20.21 -0.09 -9.50
C GLU A 109 18.90 0.54 -9.01
N ASP A 110 18.66 1.82 -9.31
CA ASP A 110 17.40 2.49 -9.02
C ASP A 110 16.23 1.80 -9.72
N LEU A 111 16.39 1.46 -11.00
CA LEU A 111 15.40 0.73 -11.78
C LEU A 111 15.14 -0.67 -11.18
N ALA A 112 16.19 -1.40 -10.80
CA ALA A 112 16.05 -2.71 -10.17
C ALA A 112 15.31 -2.61 -8.83
N THR A 113 15.66 -1.64 -7.98
CA THR A 113 14.94 -1.39 -6.72
C THR A 113 13.46 -1.08 -6.97
N LYS A 114 13.15 -0.25 -7.98
CA LYS A 114 11.76 0.09 -8.33
C LYS A 114 10.98 -1.12 -8.85
N GLU A 115 11.59 -1.96 -9.69
CA GLU A 115 10.99 -3.22 -10.17
C GLU A 115 10.74 -4.19 -9.00
N THR A 116 11.71 -4.37 -8.10
CA THR A 116 11.57 -5.18 -6.88
C THR A 116 10.41 -4.71 -6.01
N LEU A 117 10.33 -3.42 -5.71
CA LEU A 117 9.27 -2.87 -4.87
C LEU A 117 7.90 -2.96 -5.54
N SER A 118 7.84 -2.76 -6.86
CA SER A 118 6.61 -2.91 -7.63
C SER A 118 6.08 -4.34 -7.53
N ALA A 119 6.94 -5.35 -7.70
CA ALA A 119 6.57 -6.75 -7.53
C ALA A 119 6.16 -7.05 -6.08
N PHE A 120 6.97 -6.64 -5.10
CA PHE A 120 6.70 -6.86 -3.68
C PHE A 120 5.33 -6.30 -3.26
N PHE A 121 5.03 -5.03 -3.55
CA PHE A 121 3.76 -4.43 -3.16
C PHE A 121 2.57 -4.94 -3.98
N THR A 122 2.78 -5.41 -5.21
CA THR A 122 1.73 -6.08 -6.00
C THR A 122 1.26 -7.34 -5.30
N ASP A 123 2.20 -8.18 -4.87
CA ASP A 123 1.90 -9.49 -4.29
C ASP A 123 1.61 -9.44 -2.78
N LEU A 124 1.90 -8.30 -2.14
CA LEU A 124 1.73 -8.09 -0.70
C LEU A 124 0.28 -8.35 -0.24
N LYS A 125 0.16 -9.16 0.81
CA LYS A 125 -1.11 -9.47 1.50
C LYS A 125 -1.04 -8.93 2.93
N PHE A 126 -1.64 -7.76 3.17
CA PHE A 126 -1.65 -7.09 4.48
C PHE A 126 -2.30 -7.89 5.61
N THR A 127 -3.01 -8.98 5.30
CA THR A 127 -3.69 -9.87 6.25
C THR A 127 -2.89 -11.10 6.67
N ARG A 128 -1.64 -11.25 6.20
CA ARG A 128 -0.81 -12.46 6.44
C ARG A 128 0.55 -12.13 7.02
N ASP A 129 1.25 -13.17 7.49
CA ASP A 129 2.62 -13.04 7.98
C ASP A 129 3.52 -12.79 6.78
N ILE A 130 4.38 -11.80 6.90
CA ILE A 130 5.28 -11.39 5.84
C ILE A 130 6.68 -11.39 6.44
N PHE A 131 7.61 -12.00 5.73
CA PHE A 131 9.04 -12.00 6.06
C PHE A 131 9.71 -11.10 5.02
N PRO A 132 9.88 -9.79 5.29
CA PRO A 132 10.20 -8.83 4.24
C PRO A 132 11.51 -9.14 3.53
N GLU A 133 12.52 -9.62 4.26
CA GLU A 133 13.82 -9.98 3.71
C GLU A 133 13.71 -11.13 2.70
N GLU A 134 12.95 -12.16 3.05
CA GLU A 134 12.71 -13.31 2.16
C GLU A 134 11.87 -12.92 0.96
N ASP A 135 10.78 -12.19 1.18
CA ASP A 135 9.82 -11.87 0.12
C ASP A 135 10.37 -10.84 -0.87
N ILE A 136 11.10 -9.83 -0.40
CA ILE A 136 11.87 -8.92 -1.26
C ILE A 136 12.98 -9.68 -1.98
N GLY A 137 13.69 -10.57 -1.28
CA GLY A 137 14.72 -11.42 -1.86
C GLY A 137 14.21 -12.24 -3.05
N LYS A 138 13.03 -12.87 -2.92
CA LYS A 138 12.39 -13.69 -3.97
C LYS A 138 12.09 -12.91 -5.25
N VAL A 139 11.67 -11.65 -5.13
CA VAL A 139 11.24 -10.83 -6.27
C VAL A 139 12.34 -9.90 -6.82
N THR A 140 13.52 -9.86 -6.18
CA THR A 140 14.64 -9.03 -6.64
C THR A 140 15.24 -9.60 -7.94
N PRO A 141 15.30 -8.81 -9.03
CA PRO A 141 15.81 -9.29 -10.31
C PRO A 141 17.34 -9.36 -10.33
N GLU A 142 17.88 -10.28 -11.13
CA GLU A 142 19.32 -10.37 -11.40
C GLU A 142 19.77 -9.43 -12.54
N LYS A 143 18.83 -9.05 -13.40
CA LYS A 143 19.09 -8.24 -14.60
C LYS A 143 17.94 -7.29 -14.88
N VAL A 144 18.27 -6.07 -15.28
CA VAL A 144 17.27 -5.04 -15.65
C VAL A 144 17.46 -4.56 -17.08
N LYS A 145 16.36 -4.16 -17.72
CA LYS A 145 16.34 -3.63 -19.09
C LYS A 145 16.41 -2.11 -19.07
N THR A 146 17.59 -1.56 -19.34
CA THR A 146 17.77 -0.11 -19.43
C THR A 146 17.54 0.41 -20.84
N ALA A 147 16.93 1.60 -20.95
CA ALA A 147 16.83 2.30 -22.23
C ALA A 147 18.17 2.95 -22.56
N LYS A 148 18.77 2.62 -23.70
CA LYS A 148 20.01 3.25 -24.14
C LYS A 148 19.78 4.73 -24.46
N GLY A 149 20.55 5.62 -23.85
CA GLY A 149 20.61 7.03 -24.23
C GLY A 149 21.01 7.15 -25.70
N SER A 150 20.19 7.83 -26.49
CA SER A 150 20.45 8.06 -27.92
C SER A 150 21.58 9.07 -28.08
N SER A 151 22.81 8.57 -28.19
CA SER A 151 23.88 9.31 -28.84
C SER A 151 23.68 9.24 -30.35
N LYS A 152 23.32 10.39 -30.94
CA LYS A 152 23.39 10.79 -32.37
C LYS A 152 23.13 9.71 -33.44
N GLY A 153 21.96 9.78 -34.07
CA GLY A 153 21.69 9.06 -35.32
C GLY A 153 20.27 9.29 -35.81
N MET A 154 20.10 10.30 -36.65
CA MET A 154 18.86 10.64 -37.34
C MET A 154 18.60 9.61 -38.44
N LEU A 155 18.14 8.40 -38.08
CA LEU A 155 17.44 7.42 -38.94
C LEU A 155 17.19 6.12 -38.13
N GLY A 156 15.92 5.74 -37.94
CA GLY A 156 15.51 4.42 -37.43
C GLY A 156 15.38 4.28 -35.91
N LYS A 157 14.24 4.73 -35.36
CA LYS A 157 13.89 4.61 -33.92
C LYS A 157 13.57 3.16 -33.52
N PHE A 158 14.58 2.31 -33.37
CA PHE A 158 14.47 1.12 -32.52
C PHE A 158 15.38 1.31 -31.30
N ARG A 159 14.80 1.74 -30.18
CA ARG A 159 15.47 1.77 -28.88
C ARG A 159 15.82 0.32 -28.49
N ARG A 160 17.06 -0.10 -28.75
CA ARG A 160 17.56 -1.41 -28.31
C ARG A 160 17.67 -1.37 -26.78
N LYS A 161 16.84 -2.15 -26.07
CA LYS A 161 16.92 -2.31 -24.62
C LYS A 161 18.19 -3.09 -24.28
N GLU A 162 19.01 -2.56 -23.38
CA GLU A 162 20.25 -3.20 -22.94
C GLU A 162 20.03 -3.87 -21.59
N LEU A 163 20.37 -5.15 -21.49
CA LEU A 163 20.30 -5.90 -20.24
C LEU A 163 21.55 -5.62 -19.42
N LYS A 164 21.36 -5.11 -18.20
CA LYS A 164 22.45 -4.89 -17.24
C LYS A 164 22.29 -5.84 -16.06
N ILE A 165 23.40 -6.45 -15.65
CA ILE A 165 23.49 -7.27 -14.45
C ILE A 165 23.58 -6.34 -13.25
N VAL A 166 22.85 -6.65 -12.18
CA VAL A 166 22.83 -5.87 -10.94
C VAL A 166 23.18 -6.76 -9.74
N ASP A 167 23.75 -6.17 -8.70
CA ASP A 167 24.05 -6.86 -7.44
C ASP A 167 22.76 -7.08 -6.64
N ARG A 168 22.25 -8.31 -6.67
CA ARG A 168 21.00 -8.70 -6.01
C ARG A 168 21.00 -8.41 -4.51
N GLU A 169 22.11 -8.60 -3.81
CA GLU A 169 22.16 -8.38 -2.35
C GLU A 169 22.04 -6.90 -2.04
N ASN A 170 22.76 -6.06 -2.79
CA ASN A 170 22.67 -4.62 -2.64
C ASN A 170 21.28 -4.08 -3.01
N ILE A 171 20.68 -4.58 -4.10
CA ILE A 171 19.30 -4.21 -4.48
C ILE A 171 18.30 -4.62 -3.40
N ALA A 172 18.41 -5.82 -2.83
CA ALA A 172 17.50 -6.28 -1.78
C ALA A 172 17.62 -5.41 -0.51
N LYS A 173 18.85 -5.07 -0.08
CA LYS A 173 19.09 -4.16 1.06
C LYS A 173 18.50 -2.77 0.82
N LYS A 174 18.70 -2.22 -0.38
CA LYS A 174 18.13 -0.93 -0.77
C LYS A 174 16.59 -0.98 -0.85
N ALA A 175 16.04 -2.04 -1.41
CA ALA A 175 14.59 -2.26 -1.47
C ALA A 175 13.98 -2.40 -0.07
N LEU A 176 14.65 -3.06 0.88
CA LEU A 176 14.21 -3.09 2.28
C LEU A 176 14.13 -1.68 2.87
N LEU A 177 15.17 -0.86 2.70
CA LEU A 177 15.17 0.53 3.19
C LEU A 177 14.02 1.34 2.56
N GLU A 178 13.87 1.28 1.25
CA GLU A 178 12.85 2.04 0.53
C GLU A 178 11.42 1.53 0.78
N SER A 179 11.24 0.21 0.97
CA SER A 179 9.95 -0.35 1.39
C SER A 179 9.54 0.20 2.75
N SER A 180 10.49 0.39 3.69
CA SER A 180 10.21 1.03 4.98
C SER A 180 9.74 2.48 4.79
N ASN A 181 10.30 3.21 3.82
CA ASN A 181 9.90 4.59 3.51
C ASN A 181 8.48 4.64 2.93
N VAL A 182 8.16 3.73 2.01
CA VAL A 182 6.81 3.58 1.44
C VAL A 182 5.80 3.26 2.55
N LEU A 183 6.11 2.28 3.40
CA LEU A 183 5.23 1.88 4.50
C LEU A 183 5.06 2.96 5.56
N LYS A 184 6.11 3.72 5.89
CA LYS A 184 6.00 4.90 6.78
C LYS A 184 4.98 5.89 6.23
N ARG A 185 5.01 6.18 4.93
CA ARG A 185 4.05 7.09 4.28
C ARG A 185 2.62 6.53 4.35
N LEU A 186 2.42 5.26 4.03
CA LEU A 186 1.10 4.61 4.13
C LEU A 186 0.57 4.65 5.57
N TYR A 187 1.40 4.27 6.53
CA TYR A 187 1.03 4.21 7.93
C TYR A 187 0.75 5.61 8.51
N MET A 188 1.54 6.63 8.14
CA MET A 188 1.24 8.03 8.50
C MET A 188 -0.10 8.50 7.93
N ARG A 189 -0.46 8.08 6.71
CA ARG A 189 -1.79 8.35 6.14
C ARG A 189 -2.89 7.64 6.93
N LEU A 190 -2.71 6.38 7.29
CA LEU A 190 -3.65 5.66 8.15
C LEU A 190 -3.79 6.29 9.55
N LEU A 191 -2.90 7.19 9.98
CA LEU A 191 -3.07 7.94 11.23
C LEU A 191 -3.65 9.34 11.05
N SER A 192 -3.80 9.77 9.79
CA SER A 192 -4.39 11.04 9.41
C SER A 192 -5.91 11.02 9.67
N PRO A 193 -6.52 12.18 9.98
CA PRO A 193 -7.98 12.34 9.94
C PRO A 193 -8.59 12.01 8.56
N ASP A 194 -7.80 12.15 7.50
CA ASP A 194 -8.16 11.76 6.14
C ASP A 194 -7.06 10.84 5.55
N PRO A 195 -7.22 9.52 5.68
CA PRO A 195 -6.26 8.53 5.16
C PRO A 195 -6.20 8.47 3.63
N TRP A 196 -7.24 8.95 2.95
CA TRP A 196 -7.47 8.73 1.53
C TRP A 196 -7.36 10.00 0.69
N GLY A 197 -7.32 11.18 1.31
CA GLY A 197 -7.10 12.46 0.64
C GLY A 197 -5.77 12.58 -0.10
N GLU A 198 -5.70 13.62 -0.95
CA GLU A 198 -4.62 13.85 -1.89
C GLU A 198 -3.43 14.68 -1.35
N TYR A 199 -3.52 15.24 -0.13
CA TYR A 199 -2.55 16.21 0.44
C TYR A 199 -1.06 15.95 0.17
#